data_AF-A0A6M3IJ80-F1
#
_entry.id   AF-A0A6M3IJ80-F1
#
_cell.length_a   1.000
_cell.length_b   1.000
_cell.length_c   1.000
_cell.angle_alpha   90.00
_cell.angle_beta   90.00
_cell.angle_gamma   90.00
#
_symmetry.space_group_name_H-M   'P 1'
#
loop_
_entity.id
_entity.type
_entity.pdbx_description
1 polymer ?
#
loop_
_entity_poly.entity_id
_entity_poly.type
_entity_poly.pdbx_seq_one_letter_code
_entity_poly.pdbx_strand_id
1 'polypeptide(L)'
;MPLTNKFDKEFCMMAKKYGLSKLLLKSMAMIESSLNPKAYRYEPGFWKRYLKDNPEWNKKDPAKVSASWGLMQLMYTTAWGLGWRGEAEDLEVPVINIELGAKLMAKLIKQFDSQKHYWLRPVDFALARYNGGSYKNPDENQVLRQQKYVDKVMAVYAKLKETEEECDD
;
A
#
# COMPACT_ATOMS: atom_id res chain seq x y z
N MET A 1 10.34 -17.50 5.52
CA MET A 1 10.65 -16.14 6.02
C MET A 1 10.39 -16.18 7.52
N PRO A 2 11.37 -15.91 8.39
CA PRO A 2 11.16 -16.00 9.83
C PRO A 2 10.14 -14.95 10.27
N LEU A 3 9.15 -15.37 11.06
CA LEU A 3 8.14 -14.52 11.67
C LEU A 3 8.84 -13.57 12.66
N THR A 4 8.53 -12.27 12.59
CA THR A 4 9.18 -11.24 13.40
C THR A 4 8.12 -10.28 13.95
N ASN A 5 8.30 -9.81 15.19
CA ASN A 5 7.42 -8.84 15.84
C ASN A 5 7.74 -7.38 15.47
N LYS A 6 8.59 -7.16 14.46
CA LYS A 6 8.99 -5.82 14.03
C LYS A 6 7.78 -5.02 13.56
N PHE A 7 7.66 -3.83 14.12
CA PHE A 7 6.62 -2.84 13.83
C PHE A 7 5.19 -3.26 14.17
N ASP A 8 5.00 -4.34 14.94
CA ASP A 8 3.66 -4.83 15.30
C ASP A 8 2.84 -3.78 16.05
N LYS A 9 3.49 -2.95 16.88
CA LYS A 9 2.83 -1.84 17.57
C LYS A 9 2.28 -0.80 16.59
N GLU A 10 3.06 -0.42 15.59
CA GLU A 10 2.68 0.52 14.54
C GLU A 10 1.58 -0.06 13.65
N PHE A 11 1.72 -1.32 13.22
CA PHE A 11 0.66 -2.03 12.49
C PHE A 11 -0.63 -2.08 13.32
N CYS A 12 -0.54 -2.37 14.62
CA CYS A 12 -1.72 -2.41 15.47
C CYS A 12 -2.41 -1.06 15.62
N MET A 13 -1.61 -0.03 15.88
CA MET A 13 -2.11 1.34 16.03
C MET A 13 -2.89 1.76 14.78
N MET A 14 -2.36 1.47 13.59
CA MET A 14 -2.99 1.85 12.33
C MET A 14 -4.14 0.92 11.93
N ALA A 15 -4.05 -0.36 12.24
CA ALA A 15 -5.14 -1.33 12.08
C ALA A 15 -6.39 -0.85 12.84
N LYS A 16 -6.24 -0.55 14.14
CA LYS A 16 -7.32 0.00 14.96
C LYS A 16 -7.84 1.33 14.40
N LYS A 17 -6.94 2.27 14.07
CA LYS A 17 -7.31 3.61 13.57
C LYS A 17 -8.15 3.56 12.28
N TYR A 18 -7.88 2.62 11.39
CA TYR A 18 -8.51 2.54 10.07
C TYR A 18 -9.51 1.40 9.91
N GLY A 19 -9.75 0.60 10.94
CA GLY A 19 -10.65 -0.56 10.88
C GLY A 19 -10.13 -1.65 9.94
N LEU A 20 -8.83 -1.91 9.99
CA LEU A 20 -8.14 -2.92 9.17
C LEU A 20 -7.58 -4.03 10.06
N SER A 21 -7.24 -5.16 9.46
CA SER A 21 -6.46 -6.21 10.13
C SER A 21 -4.99 -5.80 10.26
N LYS A 22 -4.39 -6.05 11.43
CA LYS A 22 -2.93 -5.89 11.65
C LYS A 22 -2.16 -6.81 10.72
N LEU A 23 -2.58 -8.07 10.66
CA LEU A 23 -1.90 -9.11 9.88
C LEU A 23 -1.98 -8.83 8.39
N LEU A 24 -3.04 -8.17 7.91
CA LEU A 24 -3.14 -7.70 6.52
C LEU A 24 -2.13 -6.58 6.22
N LEU A 25 -2.01 -5.58 7.10
CA LEU A 25 -1.01 -4.52 6.90
C LEU A 25 0.42 -5.08 6.94
N LYS A 26 0.68 -6.00 7.87
CA LYS A 26 1.97 -6.68 7.98
C LYS A 26 2.28 -7.54 6.77
N SER A 27 1.32 -8.30 6.24
CA SER A 27 1.51 -9.12 5.04
C SER A 27 1.81 -8.27 3.81
N MET A 28 1.14 -7.12 3.67
CA MET A 28 1.48 -6.13 2.64
C MET A 28 2.93 -5.66 2.78
N ALA A 29 3.34 -5.21 3.97
CA ALA A 29 4.71 -4.74 4.20
C ALA A 29 5.78 -5.81 3.96
N MET A 30 5.49 -7.08 4.27
CA MET A 30 6.36 -8.21 3.95
C MET A 30 6.53 -8.39 2.44
N ILE A 31 5.45 -8.26 1.66
CA ILE A 31 5.50 -8.37 0.19
C ILE A 31 6.16 -7.15 -0.46
N GLU A 32 5.87 -5.95 0.04
CA GLU A 32 6.35 -4.69 -0.53
C GLU A 32 7.83 -4.44 -0.27
N SER A 33 8.30 -4.70 0.96
CA SER A 33 9.64 -4.28 1.39
C SER A 33 10.42 -5.36 2.13
N SER A 34 9.86 -6.55 2.34
CA SER A 34 10.41 -7.53 3.30
C SER A 34 10.63 -6.92 4.69
N LEU A 35 9.72 -6.03 5.11
CA LEU A 35 9.82 -5.25 6.36
C LEU A 35 11.09 -4.39 6.47
N ASN A 36 11.60 -3.89 5.34
CA ASN A 36 12.71 -2.93 5.32
C ASN A 36 12.16 -1.49 5.34
N PRO A 37 12.32 -0.73 6.44
CA PRO A 37 11.83 0.65 6.51
C PRO A 37 12.59 1.61 5.60
N LYS A 38 13.78 1.23 5.12
CA LYS A 38 14.58 2.01 4.16
C LYS A 38 14.43 1.51 2.72
N ALA A 39 13.37 0.75 2.43
CA ALA A 39 13.12 0.28 1.08
C ALA A 39 12.83 1.48 0.17
N TYR A 40 13.61 1.60 -0.91
CA TYR A 40 13.49 2.68 -1.87
C TYR A 40 13.51 2.10 -3.28
N ARG A 41 12.58 2.52 -4.13
CA ARG A 41 12.54 2.14 -5.53
C ARG A 41 12.21 3.34 -6.40
N TYR A 42 13.20 3.82 -7.14
CA TYR A 42 13.00 4.85 -8.16
C TYR A 42 12.37 4.27 -9.43
N GLU A 43 11.29 4.90 -9.90
CA GLU A 43 10.56 4.51 -11.10
C GLU A 43 10.63 5.63 -12.17
N PRO A 44 11.71 5.71 -12.97
CA PRO A 44 11.90 6.78 -13.96
C PRO A 44 10.79 6.84 -15.02
N GLY A 45 10.14 5.71 -15.31
CA GLY A 45 8.99 5.65 -16.21
C GLY A 45 7.78 6.41 -15.67
N PHE A 46 7.61 6.48 -14.34
CA PHE A 46 6.52 7.20 -13.70
C PHE A 46 6.65 8.71 -13.93
N TRP A 47 7.86 9.27 -13.76
CA TRP A 47 8.13 10.68 -14.08
C TRP A 47 7.71 11.02 -15.51
N LYS A 48 8.22 10.24 -16.46
CA LYS A 48 8.01 10.46 -17.90
C LYS A 48 6.54 10.37 -18.29
N ARG A 49 5.77 9.48 -17.66
CA ARG A 49 4.37 9.24 -18.01
C ARG A 49 3.40 10.19 -17.30
N TYR A 50 3.69 10.59 -16.07
CA TYR A 50 2.67 11.24 -15.21
C TYR A 50 3.06 12.61 -14.66
N LEU A 51 4.36 12.91 -14.47
CA LEU A 51 4.78 14.07 -13.68
C LEU A 51 5.47 15.16 -14.49
N LYS A 52 6.20 14.81 -15.57
CA LYS A 52 7.05 15.76 -16.31
C LYS A 52 6.35 17.03 -16.79
N ASP A 53 5.07 16.91 -17.17
CA ASP A 53 4.29 18.01 -17.74
C ASP A 53 3.34 18.63 -16.71
N ASN A 54 3.35 18.15 -15.46
CA ASN A 54 2.50 18.66 -14.39
C ASN A 54 3.25 19.74 -13.58
N PRO A 55 2.77 21.01 -13.61
CA PRO A 55 3.43 22.13 -12.91
C PRO A 55 3.58 21.95 -11.40
N GLU A 56 2.81 21.09 -10.76
CA GLU A 56 2.93 20.79 -9.33
C GLU A 56 4.27 20.12 -8.98
N TRP A 57 4.84 19.36 -9.93
CA TRP A 57 6.02 18.52 -9.69
C TRP A 57 7.31 19.05 -10.30
N ASN A 58 7.22 20.05 -11.18
CA ASN A 58 8.36 20.54 -11.98
C ASN A 58 9.52 21.14 -11.15
N LYS A 59 9.26 21.56 -9.91
CA LYS A 59 10.25 22.11 -8.96
C LYS A 59 10.74 21.09 -7.93
N LYS A 60 10.18 19.88 -7.91
CA LYS A 60 10.56 18.82 -6.98
C LYS A 60 11.59 17.91 -7.65
N ASP A 61 12.42 17.25 -6.84
CA ASP A 61 13.38 16.27 -7.33
C ASP A 61 12.65 15.10 -8.01
N PRO A 62 12.83 14.89 -9.34
CA PRO A 62 12.18 13.83 -10.09
C PRO A 62 12.39 12.44 -9.51
N ALA A 63 13.58 12.17 -8.96
CA ALA A 63 13.92 10.89 -8.37
C ALA A 63 13.07 10.62 -7.14
N LYS A 64 12.92 11.63 -6.26
CA LYS A 64 12.15 11.49 -5.02
C LYS A 64 10.66 11.36 -5.27
N VAL A 65 10.10 12.21 -6.13
CA VAL A 65 8.65 12.22 -6.36
C VAL A 65 8.16 11.04 -7.21
N SER A 66 9.08 10.38 -7.91
CA SER A 66 8.80 9.20 -8.74
C SER A 66 9.33 7.91 -8.11
N ALA A 67 9.49 7.88 -6.79
CA ALA A 67 9.91 6.70 -6.06
C ALA A 67 8.86 6.24 -5.04
N SER A 68 8.85 4.93 -4.79
CA SER A 68 8.17 4.31 -3.66
C SER A 68 9.11 4.14 -2.48
N TRP A 69 8.58 4.37 -1.28
CA TRP A 69 9.37 4.49 -0.05
C TRP A 69 8.82 3.61 1.08
N GLY A 70 9.73 3.12 1.90
CA GLY A 70 9.45 2.50 3.19
C GLY A 70 8.73 1.16 3.15
N LEU A 71 8.18 0.80 4.31
CA LEU A 71 7.60 -0.52 4.59
C LEU A 71 6.49 -0.91 3.63
N MET A 72 5.62 0.04 3.30
CA MET A 72 4.41 -0.10 2.50
C MET A 72 4.61 0.34 1.04
N GLN A 73 5.86 0.64 0.64
CA GLN A 73 6.24 1.09 -0.71
C GLN A 73 5.30 2.16 -1.29
N LEU A 74 5.04 3.21 -0.51
CA LEU A 74 4.20 4.30 -0.98
C LEU A 74 4.96 5.25 -1.90
N MET A 75 4.37 5.53 -3.06
CA MET A 75 4.82 6.62 -3.92
C MET A 75 4.64 7.96 -3.23
N TYR A 76 5.62 8.87 -3.34
CA TYR A 76 5.53 10.22 -2.77
C TYR A 76 4.27 10.97 -3.24
N THR A 77 3.94 10.87 -4.53
CA THR A 77 2.74 11.47 -5.11
C THR A 77 1.44 10.89 -4.56
N THR A 78 1.44 9.60 -4.18
CA THR A 78 0.30 8.96 -3.51
C THR A 78 0.15 9.48 -2.09
N ALA A 79 1.24 9.58 -1.32
CA ALA A 79 1.22 10.19 0.01
C ALA A 79 0.68 11.63 -0.05
N TRP A 80 1.14 12.41 -1.04
CA TRP A 80 0.63 13.75 -1.31
C TRP A 80 -0.87 13.75 -1.65
N GLY A 81 -1.34 12.82 -2.49
CA GLY A 81 -2.77 12.65 -2.79
C GLY A 81 -3.63 12.25 -1.59
N LEU A 82 -3.03 11.75 -0.50
CA LEU A 82 -3.69 11.46 0.77
C LEU A 82 -3.68 12.64 1.75
N GLY A 83 -3.16 13.79 1.34
CA GLY A 83 -3.11 15.02 2.13
C GLY A 83 -1.84 15.20 2.97
N TRP A 84 -0.87 14.28 2.87
CA TRP A 84 0.41 14.41 3.56
C TRP A 84 1.35 15.36 2.78
N ARG A 85 2.16 16.15 3.47
CA ARG A 85 2.94 17.27 2.89
C ARG A 85 4.37 17.37 3.41
N GLY A 86 4.90 16.30 4.02
CA GLY A 86 6.28 16.26 4.50
C GLY A 86 7.30 16.01 3.39
N GLU A 87 8.55 15.73 3.78
CA GLU A 87 9.65 15.45 2.86
C GLU A 87 9.72 13.96 2.53
N ALA A 88 10.16 13.60 1.32
CA ALA A 88 10.06 12.23 0.82
C ALA A 88 10.73 11.19 1.75
N GLU A 89 11.85 11.57 2.36
CA GLU A 89 12.60 10.76 3.33
C GLU A 89 11.81 10.43 4.60
N ASP A 90 10.83 11.24 4.99
CA ASP A 90 9.96 10.95 6.13
C ASP A 90 9.12 9.67 5.87
N LEU A 91 8.95 9.27 4.62
CA LEU A 91 8.28 8.01 4.27
C LEU A 91 9.12 6.78 4.63
N GLU A 92 10.38 6.93 5.06
CA GLU A 92 11.15 5.84 5.68
C GLU A 92 10.79 5.65 7.16
N VAL A 93 10.12 6.62 7.79
CA VAL A 93 9.68 6.52 9.18
C VAL A 93 8.51 5.54 9.28
N PRO A 94 8.65 4.41 10.02
CA PRO A 94 7.66 3.33 10.03
C PRO A 94 6.23 3.78 10.34
N VAL A 95 6.05 4.61 11.38
CA VAL A 95 4.70 5.05 11.79
C VAL A 95 4.02 5.90 10.71
N ILE A 96 4.77 6.79 10.03
CA ILE A 96 4.23 7.62 8.94
C ILE A 96 3.87 6.75 7.74
N ASN A 97 4.77 5.85 7.36
CA ASN A 97 4.60 5.01 6.18
C ASN A 97 3.45 4.00 6.34
N ILE A 98 3.37 3.35 7.50
CA ILE A 98 2.28 2.41 7.83
C ILE A 98 0.94 3.17 7.93
N GLU A 99 0.91 4.35 8.55
CA GLU A 99 -0.31 5.17 8.62
C GLU A 99 -0.86 5.50 7.23
N LEU A 100 -0.01 6.00 6.35
CA LEU A 100 -0.43 6.36 5.00
C LEU A 100 -0.83 5.13 4.18
N GLY A 101 -0.14 3.99 4.36
CA GLY A 101 -0.48 2.73 3.70
C GLY A 101 -1.84 2.22 4.14
N ALA A 102 -2.10 2.22 5.45
CA ALA A 102 -3.39 1.88 6.03
C ALA A 102 -4.50 2.83 5.57
N LYS A 103 -4.24 4.14 5.56
CA LYS A 103 -5.18 5.15 5.06
C LYS A 103 -5.55 4.91 3.59
N LEU A 104 -4.57 4.59 2.74
CA LEU A 104 -4.81 4.25 1.35
C LEU A 104 -5.65 2.99 1.23
N MET A 105 -5.30 1.94 1.97
CA MET A 105 -6.02 0.66 1.94
C MET A 105 -7.49 0.84 2.35
N ALA A 106 -7.75 1.55 3.45
CA ALA A 106 -9.11 1.86 3.90
C ALA A 106 -9.88 2.71 2.87
N LYS A 107 -9.23 3.69 2.24
CA LYS A 107 -9.82 4.47 1.14
C LYS A 107 -10.21 3.58 -0.04
N LEU A 108 -9.35 2.65 -0.44
CA LEU A 108 -9.60 1.74 -1.57
C LEU A 108 -10.71 0.73 -1.26
N ILE A 109 -10.77 0.20 -0.04
CA ILE A 109 -11.89 -0.66 0.40
C ILE A 109 -13.21 0.12 0.32
N LYS A 110 -13.25 1.37 0.76
CA LYS A 110 -14.44 2.22 0.68
C LYS A 110 -14.89 2.53 -0.74
N GLN A 111 -14.01 2.42 -1.73
CA GLN A 111 -14.35 2.59 -3.15
C GLN A 111 -14.94 1.33 -3.77
N PHE A 112 -14.97 0.21 -3.05
CA PHE A 112 -15.54 -1.02 -3.55
C PHE A 112 -17.05 -0.87 -3.77
N ASP A 113 -17.48 -1.20 -4.99
CA ASP A 113 -18.89 -1.23 -5.39
C ASP A 113 -19.31 -2.70 -5.54
N SER A 114 -20.13 -3.18 -4.60
CA SER A 114 -20.58 -4.58 -4.59
C SER A 114 -21.55 -4.93 -5.71
N GLN A 115 -22.24 -3.95 -6.32
CA GLN A 115 -23.09 -4.20 -7.47
C GLN A 115 -22.25 -4.41 -8.72
N LYS A 116 -21.21 -3.58 -8.89
CA LYS A 116 -20.31 -3.64 -10.03
C LYS A 116 -19.29 -4.78 -9.96
N HIS A 117 -18.87 -5.14 -8.76
CA HIS A 117 -17.77 -6.08 -8.49
C HIS A 117 -18.21 -7.22 -7.56
N TYR A 118 -19.45 -7.70 -7.72
CA TYR A 118 -20.07 -8.72 -6.86
C TYR A 118 -19.27 -10.02 -6.68
N TRP A 119 -18.37 -10.33 -7.62
CA TRP A 119 -17.53 -11.53 -7.63
C TRP A 119 -16.21 -11.35 -6.85
N LEU A 120 -15.92 -10.13 -6.37
CA LEU A 120 -14.70 -9.80 -5.63
C LEU A 120 -15.00 -9.55 -4.15
N ARG A 121 -14.00 -9.84 -3.31
CA ARG A 121 -13.97 -9.32 -1.95
C ARG A 121 -13.46 -7.87 -1.98
N PRO A 122 -13.97 -6.96 -1.11
CA PRO A 122 -13.48 -5.59 -1.02
C PRO A 122 -11.96 -5.50 -0.81
N VAL A 123 -11.39 -6.44 -0.04
CA VAL A 123 -9.94 -6.50 0.23
C VAL A 123 -9.12 -6.84 -1.02
N ASP A 124 -9.58 -7.77 -1.87
CA ASP A 124 -8.87 -8.17 -3.08
C ASP A 124 -8.84 -7.03 -4.11
N PHE A 125 -9.99 -6.35 -4.24
CA PHE A 125 -10.11 -5.12 -5.03
C PHE A 125 -9.12 -4.06 -4.56
N ALA A 126 -9.07 -3.81 -3.25
CA ALA A 126 -8.20 -2.80 -2.68
C ALA A 126 -6.71 -3.17 -2.84
N LEU A 127 -6.32 -4.43 -2.61
CA LEU A 127 -4.94 -4.91 -2.83
C LEU A 127 -4.51 -4.76 -4.29
N ALA A 128 -5.37 -5.14 -5.24
CA ALA A 128 -5.06 -5.01 -6.66
C ALA A 128 -4.83 -3.54 -7.06
N ARG A 129 -5.67 -2.63 -6.55
CA ARG A 129 -5.52 -1.19 -6.78
C ARG A 129 -4.34 -0.57 -6.02
N TYR A 130 -3.99 -1.11 -4.86
CA TYR A 130 -2.82 -0.66 -4.09
C TYR A 130 -1.55 -0.86 -4.92
N ASN A 131 -1.37 -2.04 -5.50
CA ASN A 131 -0.18 -2.37 -6.29
C ASN A 131 -0.20 -1.81 -7.72
N GLY A 132 -1.36 -1.85 -8.40
CA GLY A 132 -1.46 -1.51 -9.83
C GLY A 132 -2.10 -0.17 -10.15
N GLY A 133 -2.56 0.58 -9.15
CA GLY A 133 -3.43 1.73 -9.36
C GLY A 133 -4.83 1.35 -9.86
N SER A 134 -5.68 2.36 -10.10
CA SER A 134 -7.06 2.18 -10.55
C SER A 134 -7.19 1.73 -12.01
N TYR A 135 -6.18 1.98 -12.83
CA TYR A 135 -6.21 1.62 -14.24
C TYR A 135 -6.22 0.10 -14.40
N LYS A 136 -7.32 -0.43 -14.97
CA LYS A 136 -7.49 -1.86 -15.26
C LYS A 136 -7.38 -2.78 -14.03
N ASN A 137 -7.83 -2.31 -12.86
CA ASN A 137 -7.98 -3.11 -11.65
C ASN A 137 -9.34 -2.84 -10.95
N PRO A 138 -10.40 -3.59 -11.28
CA PRO A 138 -10.51 -4.53 -12.41
C PRO A 138 -10.61 -3.80 -13.76
N ASP A 139 -10.34 -4.51 -14.85
CA ASP A 139 -10.51 -4.00 -16.22
C ASP A 139 -11.95 -4.14 -16.75
N GLU A 140 -12.15 -3.70 -17.98
CA GLU A 140 -13.45 -3.73 -18.66
C GLU A 140 -14.08 -5.13 -18.77
N ASN A 141 -13.26 -6.19 -18.69
CA ASN A 141 -13.69 -7.58 -18.73
C ASN A 141 -13.81 -8.21 -17.34
N GLN A 142 -13.82 -7.39 -16.28
CA GLN A 142 -13.89 -7.85 -14.89
C GLN A 142 -12.69 -8.74 -14.52
N VAL A 143 -11.48 -8.41 -15.00
CA VAL A 143 -10.26 -9.11 -14.61
C VAL A 143 -9.40 -8.24 -13.70
N LEU A 144 -8.90 -8.81 -12.60
CA LEU A 144 -7.86 -8.20 -11.78
C LEU A 144 -6.49 -8.42 -12.41
N ARG A 145 -5.91 -7.39 -13.02
CA ARG A 145 -4.53 -7.49 -13.57
C ARG A 145 -3.49 -7.79 -12.51
N GLN A 146 -3.74 -7.35 -11.27
CA GLN A 146 -2.87 -7.61 -10.13
C GLN A 146 -3.25 -8.83 -9.29
N GLN A 147 -3.96 -9.82 -9.85
CA GLN A 147 -4.32 -11.04 -9.13
C GLN A 147 -3.11 -11.73 -8.48
N LYS A 148 -1.98 -11.83 -9.20
CA LYS A 148 -0.75 -12.44 -8.65
C LYS A 148 -0.23 -11.73 -7.40
N TYR A 149 -0.39 -10.41 -7.31
CA TYR A 149 -0.01 -9.66 -6.11
C TYR A 149 -0.99 -9.94 -4.97
N VAL A 150 -2.30 -9.92 -5.26
CA VAL A 150 -3.35 -10.26 -4.30
C VAL A 150 -3.10 -11.64 -3.70
N ASP A 151 -2.84 -12.65 -4.54
CA ASP A 151 -2.59 -14.03 -4.10
C ASP A 151 -1.36 -14.12 -3.17
N LYS A 152 -0.28 -13.40 -3.48
CA LYS A 152 0.93 -13.37 -2.65
C LYS A 152 0.66 -12.77 -1.27
N VAL A 153 -0.02 -11.62 -1.21
CA VAL A 153 -0.35 -10.97 0.06
C VAL A 153 -1.28 -11.85 0.89
N MET A 154 -2.31 -12.42 0.26
CA MET A 154 -3.27 -13.28 0.96
C MET A 154 -2.67 -14.61 1.42
N ALA A 155 -1.69 -15.17 0.69
CA ALA A 155 -0.95 -16.34 1.14
C ALA A 155 -0.07 -16.06 2.37
N VAL A 156 0.55 -14.87 2.44
CA VAL A 156 1.29 -14.45 3.65
C VAL A 156 0.33 -14.19 4.81
N TYR A 157 -0.78 -13.48 4.54
CA TYR A 157 -1.83 -13.23 5.52
C TYR A 157 -2.38 -14.51 6.16
N ALA A 158 -2.68 -15.54 5.35
CA ALA A 158 -3.16 -16.83 5.85
C ALA A 158 -2.17 -17.49 6.81
N LYS A 159 -0.86 -17.48 6.48
CA LYS A 159 0.20 -18.02 7.35
C LYS A 159 0.34 -17.23 8.64
N LEU A 160 0.22 -15.91 8.59
CA LEU A 160 0.26 -15.07 9.78
C LEU A 160 -0.92 -15.39 10.72
N LYS A 161 -2.13 -15.60 10.18
CA LYS A 161 -3.29 -15.98 10.99
C LYS A 161 -3.16 -17.30 11.74
N GLU A 162 -2.28 -18.20 11.30
CA GLU A 162 -2.01 -19.47 11.98
C GLU A 162 -1.05 -19.32 13.17
N THR A 163 -0.30 -18.22 13.23
CA THR A 163 0.89 -18.08 14.09
C THR A 163 0.94 -16.79 14.89
N GLU A 164 0.14 -15.80 14.53
CA GLU A 164 0.06 -14.50 15.17
C GLU A 164 -1.39 -14.13 15.45
N GLU A 165 -1.60 -13.47 16.58
CA GLU A 165 -2.91 -12.92 16.96
C GLU A 165 -3.14 -11.59 16.24
N GLU A 166 -4.38 -11.08 16.25
CA GLU A 166 -4.67 -9.70 15.82
C GLU A 166 -4.16 -8.70 16.88
N CYS A 167 -4.69 -7.49 16.92
CA CYS A 167 -4.47 -6.62 18.06
C CYS A 167 -5.42 -7.00 19.19
N ASP A 168 -4.92 -7.01 20.42
CA ASP A 168 -5.78 -7.02 21.61
C ASP A 168 -6.68 -5.78 21.59
N ASP A 169 -7.93 -5.88 22.05
CA ASP A 169 -8.89 -4.78 22.10
C ASP A 169 -8.45 -3.65 23.05
#